data_AF-A0A7R8ZKT0-F1
#
_entry.id   AF-A0A7R8ZKT0-F1
#
_cell.length_a   1.000
_cell.length_b   1.000
_cell.length_c   1.000
_cell.angle_alpha   90.00
_cell.angle_beta   90.00
_cell.angle_gamma   90.00
#
_symmetry.space_group_name_H-M   'P 1'
#
loop_
_entity.id
_entity.type
_entity.pdbx_description
1 polymer ?
#
loop_
_entity_poly.entity_id
_entity_poly.type
_entity_poly.pdbx_seq_one_letter_code
_entity_poly.pdbx_strand_id
1 'polypeptide(L)'
;MVVIVEKVEKLLEINPDSKEDVSKRKGDISGDLVERIASELNQIHFHLSKAEDVDFVQTLKPRIAHIGNVLKSRLEKSFMEALSNQDIEALRQCLRIHAYLDRISQLEGLFRTRVVQPYMRSKICMDDRGCEAVFKLIFDFVPERCSILEQASSSSLGLEGIQGYDFLVNAVWPEVVSILSEKCPSLYAMGSADSFFARYTSAMRFLDDFEAQCSSIDRFRAHPSYARFINEWNLELYFELRFQELCTAFEKSILVLPLSPSSGWSDGLHFAISQSLCDVLRRSWDERTVFLRPLLAEFWKLTLQVLSRMSQWLKEISEGVTIKTPERVMTKSVSTPSLSSLTSHGHTSHQSQDRGLKLNQVVYLAADLIKLEQFLMENLLVNAIVPKLQGHPESTVEVIKVEFKKAVDALIAERSSLATSVCNHLRAECGAHIRFVSDIPRLFRRTNREVPSKPSAYVAMMLKPLSDFQQDYESVLGKKRLSDWIAPAVDCLVEEYSTAISEVLTGVQKMEESLRRLKKVRDISKDKDSEGSKGPSDDDKIRKQLQLDTQVFAEEIEKMFGSEERFQAEALLRQFSAPATTETSVIFE
;
A
#
# COMPACT_ATOMS: atom_id res chain seq x y z
N MET A 1 -8.63 -75.03 -0.42
CA MET A 1 -9.32 -73.96 0.33
C MET A 1 -9.79 -74.43 1.71
N VAL A 2 -10.69 -75.42 1.84
CA VAL A 2 -11.16 -75.91 3.17
C VAL A 2 -10.04 -76.34 4.12
N VAL A 3 -9.09 -77.14 3.64
CA VAL A 3 -7.93 -77.59 4.45
C VAL A 3 -7.08 -76.42 4.94
N ILE A 4 -6.98 -75.35 4.14
CA ILE A 4 -6.22 -74.15 4.50
C ILE A 4 -6.98 -73.32 5.54
N VAL A 5 -8.31 -73.19 5.36
CA VAL A 5 -9.21 -72.54 6.32
C VAL A 5 -9.20 -73.27 7.67
N GLU A 6 -9.32 -74.60 7.69
CA GLU A 6 -9.26 -75.40 8.92
C GLU A 6 -7.89 -75.37 9.60
N LYS A 7 -6.81 -75.28 8.82
CA LYS A 7 -5.45 -75.10 9.34
C LYS A 7 -5.28 -73.74 10.00
N VAL A 8 -5.80 -72.67 9.39
CA VAL A 8 -5.78 -71.32 9.96
C VAL A 8 -6.70 -71.21 11.20
N GLU A 9 -7.87 -71.87 11.19
CA GLU A 9 -8.76 -71.95 12.36
C GLU A 9 -8.09 -72.68 13.52
N LYS A 10 -7.39 -73.79 13.28
CA LYS A 10 -6.61 -74.50 14.31
C LYS A 10 -5.44 -73.66 14.85
N LEU A 11 -4.73 -72.94 13.98
CA LEU A 11 -3.62 -72.06 14.39
C LEU A 11 -4.08 -70.85 15.19
N LEU A 12 -5.31 -70.37 14.98
CA LEU A 12 -5.94 -69.29 15.75
C LEU A 12 -6.76 -69.80 16.95
N GLU A 13 -6.80 -71.11 17.18
CA GLU A 13 -7.66 -71.78 18.16
C GLU A 13 -9.15 -71.42 18.04
N ILE A 14 -9.62 -71.20 16.81
CA ILE A 14 -11.03 -70.94 16.52
C ILE A 14 -11.74 -72.29 16.47
N ASN A 15 -12.58 -72.56 17.48
CA ASN A 15 -13.36 -73.79 17.53
C ASN A 15 -14.75 -73.55 16.90
N PRO A 16 -15.12 -74.25 15.80
CA PRO A 16 -16.36 -73.99 15.08
C PRO A 16 -17.65 -74.24 15.89
N ASP A 17 -17.58 -74.98 17.00
CA ASP A 17 -18.75 -75.38 17.81
C ASP A 17 -18.93 -74.62 19.14
N SER A 18 -18.05 -73.68 19.50
CA SER A 18 -18.18 -72.93 20.76
C SER A 18 -18.66 -71.49 20.53
N LYS A 19 -19.87 -71.15 21.03
CA LYS A 19 -20.36 -69.76 21.19
C LYS A 19 -19.70 -69.03 22.37
N GLU A 20 -18.44 -69.33 22.66
CA GLU A 20 -17.68 -68.65 23.71
C GLU A 20 -16.70 -67.65 23.10
N ASP A 21 -16.62 -66.50 23.77
CA ASP A 21 -15.88 -65.32 23.38
C ASP A 21 -14.37 -65.61 23.32
N VAL A 22 -13.85 -65.82 22.10
CA VAL A 22 -12.43 -66.13 21.79
C VAL A 22 -11.47 -64.99 22.22
N SER A 23 -12.01 -63.86 22.68
CA SER A 23 -11.29 -62.67 23.16
C SER A 23 -10.51 -62.85 24.48
N LYS A 24 -10.68 -63.96 25.20
CA LYS A 24 -10.11 -64.20 26.55
C LYS A 24 -8.89 -65.12 26.65
N ARG A 25 -8.43 -65.76 25.57
CA ARG A 25 -7.26 -66.66 25.66
C ARG A 25 -5.94 -65.87 25.54
N LYS A 26 -5.16 -65.85 26.63
CA LYS A 26 -3.79 -65.32 26.72
C LYS A 26 -2.84 -66.30 26.03
N GLY A 27 -2.61 -66.10 24.73
CA GLY A 27 -1.52 -66.72 24.00
C GLY A 27 -0.81 -65.63 23.21
N ASP A 28 0.43 -65.36 23.56
CA ASP A 28 1.27 -64.39 22.87
C ASP A 28 1.48 -64.87 21.43
N ILE A 29 1.10 -64.06 20.44
CA ILE A 29 1.13 -64.48 19.05
C ILE A 29 2.52 -64.14 18.50
N SER A 30 3.41 -65.14 18.47
CA SER A 30 4.75 -65.00 17.91
C SER A 30 4.70 -64.49 16.45
N GLY A 31 5.64 -63.63 16.07
CA GLY A 31 5.69 -62.99 14.75
C GLY A 31 5.67 -63.99 13.61
N ASP A 32 6.37 -65.12 13.82
CA ASP A 32 6.44 -66.23 12.88
C ASP A 32 5.07 -66.92 12.67
N LEU A 33 4.24 -66.99 13.71
CA LEU A 33 2.90 -67.58 13.64
C LEU A 33 1.96 -66.67 12.83
N VAL A 34 2.08 -65.35 12.98
CA VAL A 34 1.25 -64.40 12.25
C VAL A 34 1.68 -64.24 10.80
N GLU A 35 2.98 -64.17 10.51
CA GLU A 35 3.49 -64.16 9.12
C GLU A 35 3.03 -65.42 8.37
N ARG A 36 3.02 -66.58 9.05
CA ARG A 36 2.48 -67.83 8.51
C ARG A 36 0.97 -67.78 8.28
N ILE A 37 0.20 -67.26 9.24
CA ILE A 37 -1.26 -67.08 9.11
C ILE A 37 -1.59 -66.08 7.99
N ALA A 38 -0.82 -65.00 7.86
CA ALA A 38 -1.02 -63.97 6.85
C ALA A 38 -0.67 -64.49 5.45
N SER A 39 0.39 -65.28 5.29
CA SER A 39 0.73 -65.96 4.03
C SER A 39 -0.39 -66.92 3.60
N GLU A 40 -0.90 -67.72 4.52
CA GLU A 40 -2.00 -68.66 4.26
C GLU A 40 -3.31 -67.92 3.96
N LEU A 41 -3.58 -66.78 4.62
CA LEU A 41 -4.73 -65.92 4.30
C LEU A 41 -4.61 -65.26 2.92
N ASN A 42 -3.43 -64.79 2.55
CA ASN A 42 -3.18 -64.26 1.20
C ASN A 42 -3.35 -65.34 0.13
N GLN A 43 -2.90 -66.58 0.39
CA GLN A 43 -3.15 -67.72 -0.47
C GLN A 43 -4.66 -68.05 -0.57
N ILE A 44 -5.39 -68.02 0.55
CA ILE A 44 -6.85 -68.20 0.54
C ILE A 44 -7.51 -67.11 -0.31
N HIS A 45 -7.16 -65.84 -0.13
CA HIS A 45 -7.71 -64.72 -0.89
C HIS A 45 -7.39 -64.81 -2.40
N PHE A 46 -6.18 -65.24 -2.77
CA PHE A 46 -5.79 -65.50 -4.15
C PHE A 46 -6.57 -66.67 -4.79
N HIS A 47 -6.80 -67.74 -4.03
CA HIS A 47 -7.64 -68.85 -4.50
C HIS A 47 -9.12 -68.47 -4.56
N LEU A 48 -9.57 -67.55 -3.69
CA LEU A 48 -10.93 -67.01 -3.70
C LEU A 48 -11.18 -66.10 -4.91
N SER A 49 -10.19 -65.30 -5.31
CA SER A 49 -10.31 -64.41 -6.49
C SER A 49 -10.24 -65.14 -7.83
N LYS A 50 -9.64 -66.34 -7.86
CA LYS A 50 -9.62 -67.22 -9.04
C LYS A 50 -10.83 -68.15 -9.14
N ALA A 51 -11.61 -68.29 -8.07
CA ALA A 51 -12.76 -69.17 -7.99
C ALA A 51 -14.04 -68.33 -7.87
N GLU A 52 -14.39 -67.60 -8.94
CA GLU A 52 -15.70 -66.94 -9.05
C GLU A 52 -16.78 -67.99 -9.34
N ASP A 53 -17.90 -67.90 -8.61
CA ASP A 53 -19.17 -68.63 -8.79
C ASP A 53 -19.23 -70.15 -8.56
N VAL A 54 -18.83 -70.61 -7.37
CA VAL A 54 -19.23 -71.93 -6.85
C VAL A 54 -19.97 -71.77 -5.53
N ASP A 55 -21.13 -72.42 -5.33
CA ASP A 55 -21.92 -72.38 -4.08
C ASP A 55 -21.10 -72.71 -2.81
N PHE A 56 -20.06 -73.53 -2.98
CA PHE A 56 -19.08 -73.88 -1.97
C PHE A 56 -18.21 -72.69 -1.49
N VAL A 57 -17.90 -71.75 -2.38
CA VAL A 57 -17.17 -70.53 -2.05
C VAL A 57 -18.05 -69.59 -1.21
N GLN A 58 -19.36 -69.57 -1.46
CA GLN A 58 -20.31 -68.82 -0.63
C GLN A 58 -20.39 -69.32 0.81
N THR A 59 -20.22 -70.63 1.03
CA THR A 59 -20.17 -71.24 2.38
C THR A 59 -18.86 -70.93 3.13
N LEU A 60 -17.77 -70.64 2.42
CA LEU A 60 -16.45 -70.34 3.00
C LEU A 60 -16.21 -68.85 3.25
N LYS A 61 -16.84 -67.95 2.48
CA LYS A 61 -16.80 -66.50 2.69
C LYS A 61 -17.04 -66.07 4.15
N PRO A 62 -18.10 -66.52 4.86
CA PRO A 62 -18.34 -66.10 6.25
C PRO A 62 -17.29 -66.63 7.23
N ARG A 63 -16.75 -67.84 7.02
CA ARG A 63 -15.67 -68.40 7.85
C ARG A 63 -14.37 -67.62 7.67
N ILE A 64 -14.00 -67.30 6.45
CA ILE A 64 -12.82 -66.47 6.14
C ILE A 64 -12.98 -65.06 6.71
N ALA A 65 -14.18 -64.47 6.63
CA ALA A 65 -14.47 -63.18 7.26
C ALA A 65 -14.36 -63.25 8.80
N HIS A 66 -14.83 -64.33 9.42
CA HIS A 66 -14.69 -64.55 10.86
C HIS A 66 -13.22 -64.66 11.29
N ILE A 67 -12.43 -65.46 10.57
CA ILE A 67 -10.97 -65.58 10.78
C ILE A 67 -10.29 -64.22 10.66
N GLY A 68 -10.61 -63.46 9.60
CA GLY A 68 -10.08 -62.12 9.38
C GLY A 68 -10.45 -61.13 10.49
N ASN A 69 -11.64 -61.24 11.08
CA ASN A 69 -12.10 -60.42 12.20
C ASN A 69 -11.42 -60.82 13.53
N VAL A 70 -11.23 -62.12 13.79
CA VAL A 70 -10.52 -62.60 14.99
C VAL A 70 -9.05 -62.19 14.93
N LEU A 71 -8.40 -62.37 13.77
CA LEU A 71 -7.02 -61.94 13.57
C LEU A 71 -6.91 -60.42 13.76
N LYS A 72 -7.84 -59.64 13.17
CA LYS A 72 -7.90 -58.19 13.37
C LYS A 72 -8.01 -57.84 14.85
N SER A 73 -9.01 -58.35 15.57
CA SER A 73 -9.23 -58.03 16.99
C SER A 73 -8.04 -58.39 17.87
N ARG A 74 -7.36 -59.52 17.60
CA ARG A 74 -6.15 -59.92 18.32
C ARG A 74 -4.96 -59.01 18.04
N LEU A 75 -4.74 -58.62 16.79
CA LEU A 75 -3.68 -57.69 16.41
C LEU A 75 -3.91 -56.29 16.98
N GLU A 76 -5.15 -55.80 16.93
CA GLU A 76 -5.53 -54.53 17.54
C GLU A 76 -5.26 -54.53 19.07
N LYS A 77 -5.59 -55.63 19.75
CA LYS A 77 -5.32 -55.78 21.19
C LYS A 77 -3.83 -55.84 21.50
N SER A 78 -3.07 -56.62 20.72
CA SER A 78 -1.62 -56.74 20.84
C SER A 78 -0.92 -55.39 20.64
N PHE A 79 -1.33 -54.62 19.61
CA PHE A 79 -0.83 -53.27 19.38
C PHE A 79 -1.10 -52.32 20.56
N MET A 80 -2.32 -52.35 21.11
CA MET A 80 -2.68 -51.51 22.27
C MET A 80 -1.93 -51.91 23.54
N GLU A 81 -1.73 -53.21 23.78
CA GLU A 81 -0.94 -53.71 24.91
C GLU A 81 0.53 -53.32 24.78
N ALA A 82 1.12 -53.46 23.59
CA ALA A 82 2.49 -53.06 23.30
C ALA A 82 2.68 -51.53 23.46
N LEU A 83 1.71 -50.72 23.03
CA LEU A 83 1.73 -49.27 23.22
C LEU A 83 1.61 -48.86 24.70
N SER A 84 0.77 -49.55 25.48
CA SER A 84 0.61 -49.29 26.91
C SER A 84 1.85 -49.66 27.72
N ASN A 85 2.54 -50.74 27.33
CA ASN A 85 3.74 -51.24 28.00
C ASN A 85 5.03 -50.56 27.51
N GLN A 86 4.95 -49.67 26.51
CA GLN A 86 6.09 -49.04 25.85
C GLN A 86 7.10 -50.06 25.27
N ASP A 87 6.60 -51.20 24.79
CA ASP A 87 7.42 -52.28 24.24
C ASP A 87 7.69 -52.06 22.75
N ILE A 88 8.91 -51.61 22.44
CA ILE A 88 9.34 -51.26 21.07
C ILE A 88 9.43 -52.50 20.17
N GLU A 89 9.85 -53.65 20.70
CA GLU A 89 10.03 -54.88 19.91
C GLU A 89 8.67 -55.47 19.52
N ALA A 90 7.74 -55.54 20.49
CA ALA A 90 6.37 -55.97 20.23
C ALA A 90 5.63 -55.01 19.27
N LEU A 91 5.83 -53.70 19.41
CA LEU A 91 5.28 -52.70 18.48
C LEU A 91 5.84 -52.86 17.07
N ARG A 92 7.15 -53.07 16.93
CA ARG A 92 7.79 -53.29 15.63
C ARG A 92 7.25 -54.53 14.94
N GLN A 93 7.06 -55.61 15.68
CA GLN A 93 6.44 -56.84 15.17
C GLN A 93 5.00 -56.58 14.73
N CYS A 94 4.20 -55.86 15.51
CA CYS A 94 2.84 -55.48 15.13
C CYS A 94 2.81 -54.65 13.84
N LEU A 95 3.67 -53.63 13.73
CA LEU A 95 3.75 -52.76 12.56
C LEU A 95 4.15 -53.54 11.29
N ARG A 96 5.08 -54.49 11.39
CA ARG A 96 5.49 -55.39 10.29
C ARG A 96 4.33 -56.25 9.80
N ILE A 97 3.63 -56.87 10.74
CA ILE A 97 2.47 -57.73 10.45
C ILE A 97 1.37 -56.91 9.76
N HIS A 98 1.07 -55.72 10.27
CA HIS A 98 0.04 -54.85 9.69
C HIS A 98 0.44 -54.31 8.30
N ALA A 99 1.73 -54.10 8.05
CA ALA A 99 2.25 -53.72 6.74
C ALA A 99 2.15 -54.88 5.74
N TYR A 100 2.50 -56.10 6.17
CA TYR A 100 2.37 -57.31 5.34
C TYR A 100 0.91 -57.60 4.95
N LEU A 101 -0.03 -57.27 5.83
CA LEU A 101 -1.47 -57.41 5.58
C LEU A 101 -2.08 -56.25 4.78
N ASP A 102 -1.30 -55.26 4.34
CA ASP A 102 -1.75 -54.03 3.66
C ASP A 102 -2.84 -53.27 4.45
N ARG A 103 -2.71 -53.25 5.79
CA ARG A 103 -3.67 -52.61 6.72
C ARG A 103 -3.09 -51.39 7.42
N ILE A 104 -2.22 -50.67 6.74
CA ILE A 104 -1.53 -49.48 7.27
C ILE A 104 -2.54 -48.43 7.73
N SER A 105 -3.48 -48.02 6.86
CA SER A 105 -4.48 -46.99 7.18
C SER A 105 -5.46 -47.41 8.29
N GLN A 106 -5.73 -48.71 8.45
CA GLN A 106 -6.59 -49.21 9.51
C GLN A 106 -5.91 -49.10 10.88
N LEU A 107 -4.60 -49.37 10.93
CA LEU A 107 -3.82 -49.24 12.16
C LEU A 107 -3.64 -47.77 12.55
N GLU A 108 -3.38 -46.89 11.59
CA GLU A 108 -3.34 -45.43 11.80
C GLU A 108 -4.69 -44.92 12.33
N GLY A 109 -5.81 -45.37 11.73
CA GLY A 109 -7.16 -45.04 12.20
C GLY A 109 -7.47 -45.58 13.61
N LEU A 110 -6.93 -46.74 13.97
CA LEU A 110 -7.04 -47.28 15.32
C LEU A 110 -6.28 -46.42 16.32
N PHE A 111 -5.03 -46.05 16.02
CA PHE A 111 -4.24 -45.15 16.86
C PHE A 111 -4.95 -43.81 17.06
N ARG A 112 -5.50 -43.25 15.98
CA ARG A 112 -6.34 -42.04 16.02
C ARG A 112 -7.51 -42.18 17.00
N THR A 113 -8.31 -43.23 16.87
CA THR A 113 -9.55 -43.40 17.64
C THR A 113 -9.30 -43.77 19.10
N ARG A 114 -8.27 -44.58 19.37
CA ARG A 114 -8.03 -45.17 20.70
C ARG A 114 -7.04 -44.39 21.56
N VAL A 115 -6.18 -43.56 20.96
CA VAL A 115 -5.10 -42.87 21.68
C VAL A 115 -5.20 -41.35 21.49
N VAL A 116 -5.20 -40.88 20.24
CA VAL A 116 -5.18 -39.45 19.93
C VAL A 116 -6.49 -38.80 20.37
N GLN A 117 -7.63 -39.31 19.89
CA GLN A 117 -8.96 -38.76 20.16
C GLN A 117 -9.27 -38.62 21.67
N PRO A 118 -9.11 -39.63 22.53
CA PRO A 118 -9.42 -39.49 23.95
C PRO A 118 -8.48 -38.50 24.67
N TYR A 119 -7.18 -38.49 24.34
CA TYR A 119 -6.24 -37.52 24.89
C TYR A 119 -6.66 -36.09 24.55
N MET A 120 -6.83 -35.84 23.24
CA MET A 120 -7.16 -34.52 22.72
C MET A 120 -8.53 -34.03 23.22
N ARG A 121 -9.55 -34.90 23.25
CA ARG A 121 -10.87 -34.55 23.79
C ARG A 121 -10.85 -34.26 25.29
N SER A 122 -9.99 -34.92 26.07
CA SER A 122 -9.91 -34.70 27.52
C SER A 122 -9.18 -33.40 27.89
N LYS A 123 -8.18 -32.99 27.09
CA LYS A 123 -7.29 -31.88 27.42
C LYS A 123 -7.61 -30.57 26.70
N ILE A 124 -8.14 -30.62 25.48
CA ILE A 124 -8.42 -29.43 24.66
C ILE A 124 -9.76 -28.81 25.04
N CYS A 125 -9.70 -27.52 25.41
CA CYS A 125 -10.83 -26.64 25.72
C CYS A 125 -10.32 -25.19 25.69
N MET A 126 -11.09 -24.30 25.04
CA MET A 126 -10.72 -22.91 24.72
C MET A 126 -11.03 -21.89 25.81
N ASP A 127 -11.63 -22.31 26.91
CA ASP A 127 -12.37 -21.41 27.81
C ASP A 127 -11.49 -20.30 28.40
N ASP A 128 -10.28 -20.61 28.92
CA ASP A 128 -9.41 -19.62 29.61
C ASP A 128 -7.92 -19.64 29.21
N ARG A 129 -7.48 -20.59 28.37
CA ARG A 129 -6.04 -20.85 28.15
C ARG A 129 -5.41 -20.08 27.00
N GLY A 130 -6.23 -19.49 26.12
CA GLY A 130 -5.77 -18.86 24.88
C GLY A 130 -5.32 -19.88 23.83
N CYS A 131 -5.23 -19.44 22.57
CA CYS A 131 -4.89 -20.31 21.44
C CYS A 131 -3.49 -20.92 21.54
N GLU A 132 -2.50 -20.16 22.02
CA GLU A 132 -1.10 -20.61 22.13
C GLU A 132 -0.91 -21.77 23.12
N ALA A 133 -1.64 -21.77 24.24
CA ALA A 133 -1.56 -22.87 25.19
C ALA A 133 -2.22 -24.15 24.64
N VAL A 134 -3.30 -24.00 23.86
CA VAL A 134 -3.93 -25.14 23.16
C VAL A 134 -2.97 -25.72 22.13
N PHE A 135 -2.32 -24.88 21.31
CA PHE A 135 -1.31 -25.32 20.35
C PHE A 135 -0.12 -26.00 21.03
N LYS A 136 0.39 -25.44 22.13
CA LYS A 136 1.46 -26.06 22.91
C LYS A 136 1.09 -27.44 23.43
N LEU A 137 -0.13 -27.59 23.96
CA LEU A 137 -0.59 -28.89 24.47
C LEU A 137 -0.74 -29.94 23.36
N ILE A 138 -1.14 -29.53 22.15
CA ILE A 138 -1.17 -30.41 20.98
C ILE A 138 0.25 -30.78 20.56
N PHE A 139 1.17 -29.82 20.61
CA PHE A 139 2.57 -30.03 20.24
C PHE A 139 3.29 -30.97 21.22
N ASP A 140 3.06 -30.82 22.53
CA ASP A 140 3.64 -31.66 23.58
C ASP A 140 3.17 -33.13 23.48
N PHE A 141 2.02 -33.40 22.87
CA PHE A 141 1.53 -34.77 22.66
C PHE A 141 2.44 -35.62 21.75
N VAL A 142 3.04 -35.00 20.72
CA VAL A 142 3.86 -35.69 19.73
C VAL A 142 5.09 -36.36 20.39
N PRO A 143 5.97 -35.65 21.13
CA PRO A 143 7.09 -36.30 21.81
C PRO A 143 6.64 -37.26 22.92
N GLU A 144 5.53 -36.99 23.61
CA GLU A 144 5.03 -37.83 24.72
C GLU A 144 4.51 -39.20 24.25
N ARG A 145 3.85 -39.28 23.09
CA ARG A 145 3.08 -40.48 22.69
C ARG A 145 3.43 -41.02 21.31
N CYS A 146 4.02 -40.22 20.43
CA CYS A 146 4.40 -40.65 19.07
C CYS A 146 5.87 -41.08 18.97
N SER A 147 6.75 -40.64 19.88
CA SER A 147 8.19 -40.97 19.86
C SER A 147 8.48 -42.48 19.87
N ILE A 148 7.67 -43.28 20.57
CA ILE A 148 7.81 -44.73 20.61
C ILE A 148 7.44 -45.37 19.26
N LEU A 149 6.44 -44.82 18.56
CA LEU A 149 6.05 -45.28 17.22
C LEU A 149 7.08 -44.89 16.17
N GLU A 150 7.68 -43.71 16.29
CA GLU A 150 8.81 -43.29 15.47
C GLU A 150 10.02 -44.20 15.69
N GLN A 151 10.36 -44.52 16.95
CA GLN A 151 11.45 -45.45 17.27
C GLN A 151 11.17 -46.85 16.72
N ALA A 152 9.94 -47.36 16.85
CA ALA A 152 9.55 -48.68 16.35
C ALA A 152 9.46 -48.78 14.81
N SER A 153 9.19 -47.67 14.11
CA SER A 153 9.16 -47.62 12.64
C SER A 153 10.52 -47.26 12.01
N SER A 154 11.37 -46.57 12.76
CA SER A 154 12.72 -46.17 12.32
C SER A 154 13.64 -47.38 12.09
N SER A 155 14.56 -47.23 11.14
CA SER A 155 15.68 -48.16 10.92
C SER A 155 16.74 -48.04 12.02
N SER A 156 16.35 -48.07 13.29
CA SER A 156 17.31 -48.20 14.40
C SER A 156 17.46 -49.68 14.78
N LEU A 157 18.67 -50.03 15.24
CA LEU A 157 19.08 -51.38 15.71
C LEU A 157 19.32 -52.47 14.63
N GLY A 158 19.81 -52.11 13.44
CA GLY A 158 20.33 -53.11 12.47
C GLY A 158 19.28 -54.00 11.80
N LEU A 159 18.00 -53.64 11.92
CA LEU A 159 16.85 -54.30 11.29
C LEU A 159 16.22 -53.35 10.26
N GLU A 160 15.69 -53.90 9.15
CA GLU A 160 15.02 -53.11 8.10
C GLU A 160 13.86 -52.26 8.67
N GLY A 161 13.86 -50.96 8.38
CA GLY A 161 12.81 -50.03 8.80
C GLY A 161 11.49 -50.31 8.07
N ILE A 162 10.38 -50.17 8.79
CA ILE A 162 9.06 -50.50 8.27
C ILE A 162 8.55 -49.31 7.47
N GLN A 163 8.62 -49.41 6.15
CA GLN A 163 8.21 -48.35 5.24
C GLN A 163 6.67 -48.30 5.12
N GLY A 164 6.10 -47.09 5.16
CA GLY A 164 4.70 -46.84 4.75
C GLY A 164 3.79 -46.16 5.78
N TYR A 165 4.14 -46.17 7.06
CA TYR A 165 3.35 -45.51 8.10
C TYR A 165 3.65 -44.03 8.22
N ASP A 166 2.60 -43.23 8.42
CA ASP A 166 2.68 -41.81 8.72
C ASP A 166 1.62 -41.44 9.76
N PHE A 167 1.87 -41.86 11.01
CA PHE A 167 0.94 -41.63 12.12
C PHE A 167 0.71 -40.14 12.41
N LEU A 168 1.71 -39.28 12.17
CA LEU A 168 1.56 -37.84 12.38
C LEU A 168 0.56 -37.23 11.38
N VAL A 169 0.74 -37.50 10.09
CA VAL A 169 -0.10 -36.92 9.03
C VAL A 169 -1.48 -37.58 8.94
N ASN A 170 -1.56 -38.91 9.08
CA ASN A 170 -2.80 -39.66 8.83
C ASN A 170 -3.63 -39.92 10.10
N ALA A 171 -3.03 -39.87 11.30
CA ALA A 171 -3.73 -40.15 12.55
C ALA A 171 -3.82 -38.94 13.48
N VAL A 172 -2.72 -38.22 13.71
CA VAL A 172 -2.69 -37.08 14.65
C VAL A 172 -3.32 -35.84 14.05
N TRP A 173 -2.82 -35.36 12.91
CA TRP A 173 -3.30 -34.13 12.26
C TRP A 173 -4.81 -34.12 11.98
N PRO A 174 -5.43 -35.19 11.42
CA PRO A 174 -6.84 -35.16 11.10
C PRO A 174 -7.74 -35.08 12.35
N GLU A 175 -7.26 -35.61 13.49
CA GLU A 175 -7.96 -35.50 14.76
C GLU A 175 -7.78 -34.14 15.40
N VAL A 176 -6.58 -33.55 15.31
CA VAL A 176 -6.32 -32.17 15.74
C VAL A 176 -7.28 -31.21 15.04
N VAL A 177 -7.34 -31.27 13.71
CA VAL A 177 -8.25 -30.41 12.92
C VAL A 177 -9.71 -30.64 13.32
N SER A 178 -10.14 -31.90 13.46
CA SER A 178 -11.52 -32.23 13.87
C SER A 178 -11.88 -31.64 15.24
N ILE A 179 -10.97 -31.71 16.22
CA ILE A 179 -11.23 -31.22 17.57
C ILE A 179 -11.16 -29.70 17.64
N LEU A 180 -10.26 -29.07 16.88
CA LEU A 180 -10.22 -27.61 16.78
C LEU A 180 -11.53 -27.07 16.18
N SER A 181 -12.06 -27.69 15.12
CA SER A 181 -13.36 -27.29 14.54
C SER A 181 -14.53 -27.54 15.49
N GLU A 182 -14.54 -28.65 16.25
CA GLU A 182 -15.66 -29.03 17.14
C GLU A 182 -15.64 -28.26 18.47
N LYS A 183 -14.49 -28.15 19.13
CA LYS A 183 -14.35 -27.58 20.48
C LYS A 183 -13.84 -26.15 20.51
N CYS A 184 -13.21 -25.70 19.42
CA CYS A 184 -12.55 -24.40 19.35
C CYS A 184 -13.07 -23.52 18.19
N PRO A 185 -14.40 -23.43 17.93
CA PRO A 185 -14.90 -22.61 16.80
C PRO A 185 -14.57 -21.12 16.98
N SER A 186 -14.42 -20.66 18.22
CA SER A 186 -13.98 -19.30 18.55
C SER A 186 -12.54 -19.00 18.09
N LEU A 187 -11.72 -19.99 17.73
CA LEU A 187 -10.40 -19.77 17.14
C LEU A 187 -10.51 -19.04 15.80
N TYR A 188 -11.46 -19.44 14.97
CA TYR A 188 -11.68 -18.96 13.61
C TYR A 188 -12.65 -17.76 13.54
N ALA A 189 -13.31 -17.43 14.65
CA ALA A 189 -14.25 -16.33 14.70
C ALA A 189 -13.59 -14.99 14.34
N MET A 190 -14.23 -14.17 13.51
CA MET A 190 -13.62 -12.92 13.05
C MET A 190 -13.30 -11.95 14.19
N GLY A 191 -14.22 -11.72 15.13
CA GLY A 191 -13.97 -10.84 16.28
C GLY A 191 -13.49 -9.43 15.86
N SER A 192 -12.50 -8.88 16.57
CA SER A 192 -11.74 -7.72 16.08
C SER A 192 -10.61 -8.15 15.14
N ALA A 193 -10.25 -7.28 14.18
CA ALA A 193 -9.18 -7.56 13.24
C ALA A 193 -7.85 -7.89 13.93
N ASP A 194 -7.51 -7.20 15.04
CA ASP A 194 -6.30 -7.48 15.82
C ASP A 194 -6.34 -8.86 16.47
N SER A 195 -7.49 -9.25 17.02
CA SER A 195 -7.66 -10.57 17.64
C SER A 195 -7.61 -11.69 16.60
N PHE A 196 -8.17 -11.46 15.40
CA PHE A 196 -8.06 -12.39 14.28
C PHE A 196 -6.60 -12.54 13.84
N PHE A 197 -5.90 -11.42 13.64
CA PHE A 197 -4.49 -11.40 13.26
C PHE A 197 -3.63 -12.19 14.25
N ALA A 198 -3.80 -11.95 15.55
CA ALA A 198 -3.05 -12.65 16.60
C ALA A 198 -3.31 -14.17 16.56
N ARG A 199 -4.58 -14.59 16.51
CA ARG A 199 -4.95 -16.02 16.45
C ARG A 199 -4.45 -16.69 15.18
N TYR A 200 -4.60 -16.02 14.02
CA TYR A 200 -4.11 -16.51 12.74
C TYR A 200 -2.59 -16.70 12.75
N THR A 201 -1.85 -15.70 13.22
CA THR A 201 -0.38 -15.74 13.27
C THR A 201 0.12 -16.85 14.20
N SER A 202 -0.49 -17.00 15.38
CA SER A 202 -0.15 -18.09 16.29
C SER A 202 -0.51 -19.47 15.71
N ALA A 203 -1.60 -19.57 14.95
CA ALA A 203 -2.00 -20.80 14.26
C ALA A 203 -1.04 -21.17 13.10
N MET A 204 -0.57 -20.20 12.33
CA MET A 204 0.41 -20.45 11.27
C MET A 204 1.78 -20.80 11.84
N ARG A 205 2.20 -20.18 12.96
CA ARG A 205 3.42 -20.60 13.67
C ARG A 205 3.34 -22.05 14.15
N PHE A 206 2.21 -22.42 14.75
CA PHE A 206 1.95 -23.81 15.14
C PHE A 206 2.01 -24.76 13.94
N LEU A 207 1.47 -24.35 12.79
CA LEU A 207 1.53 -25.12 11.56
C LEU A 207 2.97 -25.32 11.08
N ASP A 208 3.79 -24.25 11.06
CA ASP A 208 5.20 -24.31 10.69
C ASP A 208 5.99 -25.24 11.63
N ASP A 209 5.75 -25.15 12.94
CA ASP A 209 6.36 -26.02 13.95
C ASP A 209 5.97 -27.50 13.74
N PHE A 210 4.71 -27.76 13.35
CA PHE A 210 4.22 -29.11 13.05
C PHE A 210 4.78 -29.64 11.72
N GLU A 211 4.92 -28.78 10.69
CA GLU A 211 5.56 -29.13 9.42
C GLU A 211 7.02 -29.57 9.63
N ALA A 212 7.73 -28.91 10.55
CA ALA A 212 9.12 -29.25 10.87
C ALA A 212 9.29 -30.65 11.51
N GLN A 213 8.23 -31.22 12.09
CA GLN A 213 8.22 -32.58 12.65
C GLN A 213 7.80 -33.65 11.63
N CYS A 214 7.20 -33.25 10.50
CA CYS A 214 6.74 -34.19 9.50
C CYS A 214 7.91 -34.79 8.70
N SER A 215 7.79 -36.08 8.35
CA SER A 215 8.78 -36.78 7.51
C SER A 215 8.80 -36.27 6.06
N SER A 216 7.65 -35.79 5.56
CA SER A 216 7.51 -35.18 4.23
C SER A 216 6.50 -34.02 4.27
N ILE A 217 6.99 -32.80 4.04
CA ILE A 217 6.17 -31.58 4.02
C ILE A 217 5.17 -31.62 2.86
N ASP A 218 5.58 -32.08 1.67
CA ASP A 218 4.70 -32.14 0.49
C ASP A 218 3.50 -33.06 0.73
N ARG A 219 3.72 -34.21 1.38
CA ARG A 219 2.65 -35.14 1.72
C ARG A 219 1.68 -34.56 2.75
N PHE A 220 2.21 -33.85 3.75
CA PHE A 220 1.40 -33.17 4.75
C PHE A 220 0.52 -32.09 4.14
N ARG A 221 1.09 -31.22 3.28
CA ARG A 221 0.34 -30.16 2.58
C ARG A 221 -0.69 -30.69 1.59
N ALA A 222 -0.44 -31.85 0.98
CA ALA A 222 -1.40 -32.53 0.12
C ALA A 222 -2.56 -33.19 0.88
N HIS A 223 -2.47 -33.34 2.21
CA HIS A 223 -3.47 -34.04 2.99
C HIS A 223 -4.79 -33.24 3.09
N PRO A 224 -5.98 -33.84 2.91
CA PRO A 224 -7.26 -33.10 2.90
C PRO A 224 -7.56 -32.32 4.20
N SER A 225 -7.07 -32.79 5.34
CA SER A 225 -7.26 -32.09 6.62
C SER A 225 -6.41 -30.81 6.72
N TYR A 226 -5.27 -30.74 6.02
CA TYR A 226 -4.48 -29.52 5.90
C TYR A 226 -5.28 -28.43 5.16
N ALA A 227 -5.83 -28.79 4.00
CA ALA A 227 -6.67 -27.88 3.22
C ALA A 227 -7.89 -27.40 4.01
N ARG A 228 -8.55 -28.29 4.78
CA ARG A 228 -9.64 -27.90 5.68
C ARG A 228 -9.19 -26.86 6.69
N PHE A 229 -8.09 -27.10 7.40
CA PHE A 229 -7.59 -26.16 8.41
C PHE A 229 -7.29 -24.77 7.84
N ILE A 230 -6.70 -24.68 6.65
CA ILE A 230 -6.42 -23.41 5.97
C ILE A 230 -7.72 -22.71 5.55
N ASN A 231 -8.69 -23.45 5.02
CA ASN A 231 -9.94 -22.90 4.50
C ASN A 231 -10.92 -22.40 5.58
N GLU A 232 -10.72 -22.75 6.85
CA GLU A 232 -11.52 -22.19 7.97
C GLU A 232 -11.23 -20.69 8.21
N TRP A 233 -10.10 -20.18 7.73
CA TRP A 233 -9.71 -18.78 7.93
C TRP A 233 -10.25 -17.91 6.80
N ASN A 234 -11.24 -17.07 7.12
CA ASN A 234 -11.79 -16.11 6.16
C ASN A 234 -10.87 -14.88 6.02
N LEU A 235 -9.84 -15.01 5.20
CA LEU A 235 -8.87 -13.94 4.94
C LEU A 235 -9.45 -12.78 4.13
N GLU A 236 -10.45 -13.05 3.27
CA GLU A 236 -11.14 -12.03 2.49
C GLU A 236 -11.86 -11.04 3.41
N LEU A 237 -12.65 -11.56 4.36
CA LEU A 237 -13.37 -10.74 5.34
C LEU A 237 -12.42 -10.00 6.30
N TYR A 238 -11.30 -10.62 6.66
CA TYR A 238 -10.23 -9.93 7.41
C TYR A 238 -9.68 -8.74 6.62
N PHE A 239 -9.38 -8.92 5.33
CA PHE A 239 -8.88 -7.85 4.48
C PHE A 239 -9.91 -6.73 4.35
N GLU A 240 -11.20 -7.04 4.16
CA GLU A 240 -12.27 -6.03 4.08
C GLU A 240 -12.35 -5.17 5.34
N LEU A 241 -12.29 -5.79 6.53
CA LEU A 241 -12.31 -5.07 7.80
C LEU A 241 -11.07 -4.17 7.96
N ARG A 242 -9.88 -4.67 7.61
CA ARG A 242 -8.63 -3.89 7.62
C ARG A 242 -8.64 -2.78 6.59
N PHE A 243 -9.18 -3.02 5.39
CA PHE A 243 -9.31 -2.03 4.34
C PHE A 243 -10.12 -0.84 4.84
N GLN A 244 -11.29 -1.11 5.44
CA GLN A 244 -12.14 -0.05 5.98
C GLN A 244 -11.43 0.70 7.12
N GLU A 245 -10.81 -0.01 8.07
CA GLU A 245 -10.09 0.60 9.19
C GLU A 245 -8.98 1.54 8.71
N LEU A 246 -8.13 1.07 7.79
CA LEU A 246 -6.98 1.80 7.27
C LEU A 246 -7.44 3.02 6.45
N CYS A 247 -8.30 2.82 5.46
CA CYS A 247 -8.68 3.89 4.52
C CYS A 247 -9.59 4.96 5.14
N THR A 248 -10.30 4.67 6.24
CA THR A 248 -11.25 5.62 6.84
C THR A 248 -10.61 6.96 7.21
N ALA A 249 -9.42 6.94 7.82
CA ALA A 249 -8.74 8.17 8.22
C ALA A 249 -8.27 8.99 7.01
N PHE A 250 -7.75 8.32 5.98
CA PHE A 250 -7.31 8.93 4.73
C PHE A 250 -8.48 9.55 3.96
N GLU A 251 -9.58 8.82 3.76
CA GLU A 251 -10.78 9.36 3.09
C GLU A 251 -11.39 10.53 3.83
N LYS A 252 -11.40 10.51 5.18
CA LYS A 252 -11.83 11.67 5.97
C LYS A 252 -10.95 12.90 5.71
N SER A 253 -9.63 12.72 5.61
CA SER A 253 -8.69 13.82 5.38
C SER A 253 -8.85 14.46 3.99
N ILE A 254 -9.20 13.67 2.98
CA ILE A 254 -9.48 14.12 1.60
C ILE A 254 -10.66 15.09 1.54
N LEU A 255 -11.68 14.87 2.37
CA LEU A 255 -12.92 15.65 2.37
C LEU A 255 -12.81 17.00 3.10
N VAL A 256 -11.72 17.26 3.82
CA VAL A 256 -11.56 18.47 4.64
C VAL A 256 -10.85 19.58 3.86
N LEU A 257 -11.57 20.67 3.61
CA LEU A 257 -11.04 21.93 3.07
C LEU A 257 -11.44 23.10 3.98
N PRO A 258 -10.54 24.06 4.29
CA PRO A 258 -9.13 24.14 3.89
C PRO A 258 -8.26 23.04 4.55
N LEU A 259 -7.07 22.76 3.98
CA LEU A 259 -6.19 21.70 4.47
C LEU A 259 -5.84 21.87 5.96
N SER A 260 -6.11 20.83 6.75
CA SER A 260 -5.76 20.77 8.15
C SER A 260 -4.26 20.55 8.35
N PRO A 261 -3.62 21.27 9.28
CA PRO A 261 -2.22 21.03 9.61
C PRO A 261 -2.03 19.62 10.15
N SER A 262 -0.87 19.04 9.85
CA SER A 262 -0.41 17.78 10.45
C SER A 262 -0.34 17.93 11.97
N SER A 263 -0.78 16.89 12.68
CA SER A 263 -0.68 16.81 14.15
C SER A 263 0.60 16.08 14.60
N GLY A 264 1.30 15.45 13.65
CA GLY A 264 2.48 14.64 13.90
C GLY A 264 3.79 15.44 13.80
N TRP A 265 4.61 15.33 14.85
CA TRP A 265 5.91 16.01 14.97
C TRP A 265 7.07 15.23 14.33
N SER A 266 6.84 14.05 13.72
CA SER A 266 7.93 13.11 13.37
C SER A 266 8.44 13.20 11.93
N ASP A 267 7.57 13.42 10.94
CA ASP A 267 7.91 13.21 9.51
C ASP A 267 8.11 14.53 8.75
N GLY A 268 7.94 15.67 9.43
CA GLY A 268 8.06 17.00 8.84
C GLY A 268 7.00 17.33 7.78
N LEU A 269 5.93 16.53 7.65
CA LEU A 269 4.81 16.81 6.77
C LEU A 269 3.94 17.93 7.34
N HIS A 270 3.45 18.82 6.47
CA HIS A 270 2.68 20.00 6.82
C HIS A 270 1.18 19.71 6.94
N PHE A 271 0.63 18.78 6.16
CA PHE A 271 -0.81 18.52 6.12
C PHE A 271 -1.22 17.12 6.60
N ALA A 272 -2.38 17.06 7.24
CA ALA A 272 -2.97 15.82 7.75
C ALA A 272 -3.26 14.80 6.63
N ILE A 273 -3.59 15.27 5.42
CA ILE A 273 -3.80 14.38 4.27
C ILE A 273 -2.52 13.63 3.89
N SER A 274 -1.41 14.35 3.77
CA SER A 274 -0.08 13.78 3.49
C SER A 274 0.34 12.81 4.57
N GLN A 275 0.09 13.16 5.85
CA GLN A 275 0.39 12.29 6.98
C GLN A 275 -0.46 11.02 6.94
N SER A 276 -1.77 11.14 6.72
CA SER A 276 -2.68 10.00 6.68
C SER A 276 -2.35 9.03 5.53
N LEU A 277 -1.89 9.54 4.38
CA LEU A 277 -1.37 8.72 3.28
C LEU A 277 -0.18 7.86 3.73
N CYS A 278 0.82 8.48 4.36
CA CYS A 278 1.96 7.76 4.92
C CYS A 278 1.53 6.71 5.96
N ASP A 279 0.61 7.07 6.86
CA ASP A 279 0.17 6.19 7.93
C ASP A 279 -0.59 4.97 7.41
N VAL A 280 -1.48 5.16 6.43
CA VAL A 280 -2.21 4.05 5.77
C VAL A 280 -1.24 3.10 5.09
N LEU A 281 -0.29 3.63 4.33
CA LEU A 281 0.69 2.82 3.61
C LEU A 281 1.70 2.17 4.55
N ARG A 282 2.11 2.82 5.63
CA ARG A 282 3.02 2.22 6.62
C ARG A 282 2.34 1.08 7.37
N ARG A 283 1.09 1.30 7.81
CA ARG A 283 0.32 0.28 8.56
C ARG A 283 -0.09 -0.89 7.67
N SER A 284 -0.42 -0.68 6.39
CA SER A 284 -0.83 -1.77 5.50
C SER A 284 0.25 -2.83 5.28
N TRP A 285 1.52 -2.44 5.42
CA TRP A 285 2.67 -3.34 5.26
C TRP A 285 3.37 -3.70 6.58
N ASP A 286 2.74 -3.45 7.73
CA ASP A 286 3.28 -3.86 9.04
C ASP A 286 3.01 -5.34 9.35
N GLU A 287 4.07 -6.14 9.32
CA GLU A 287 4.06 -7.58 9.59
C GLU A 287 3.70 -7.95 11.04
N ARG A 288 3.75 -6.99 11.98
CA ARG A 288 3.49 -7.26 13.38
C ARG A 288 2.02 -7.13 13.75
N THR A 289 1.23 -6.43 12.93
CA THR A 289 -0.12 -6.03 13.33
C THR A 289 -1.18 -6.21 12.24
N VAL A 290 -0.83 -6.05 10.96
CA VAL A 290 -1.82 -5.96 9.86
C VAL A 290 -1.51 -6.90 8.70
N PHE A 291 -0.26 -6.91 8.23
CA PHE A 291 0.10 -7.60 7.00
C PHE A 291 0.12 -9.12 7.17
N LEU A 292 -0.65 -9.82 6.34
CA LEU A 292 -0.62 -11.28 6.22
C LEU A 292 -0.11 -11.65 4.84
N ARG A 293 0.88 -12.55 4.77
CA ARG A 293 1.54 -12.95 3.51
C ARG A 293 0.60 -13.48 2.43
N PRO A 294 -0.46 -14.26 2.72
CA PRO A 294 -1.40 -14.68 1.68
C PRO A 294 -2.18 -13.54 1.05
N LEU A 295 -2.26 -12.37 1.70
CA LEU A 295 -2.97 -11.17 1.24
C LEU A 295 -2.05 -10.17 0.52
N LEU A 296 -0.88 -10.62 0.07
CA LEU A 296 0.12 -9.75 -0.55
C LEU A 296 -0.43 -9.02 -1.77
N ALA A 297 -1.20 -9.69 -2.62
CA ALA A 297 -1.76 -9.09 -3.83
C ALA A 297 -2.82 -8.02 -3.50
N GLU A 298 -3.58 -8.24 -2.44
CA GLU A 298 -4.64 -7.36 -1.95
C GLU A 298 -4.06 -6.09 -1.32
N PHE A 299 -3.01 -6.21 -0.49
CA PHE A 299 -2.29 -5.05 0.07
C PHE A 299 -1.51 -4.27 -1.00
N TRP A 300 -0.98 -4.97 -2.01
CA TRP A 300 -0.40 -4.34 -3.19
C TRP A 300 -1.45 -3.52 -3.95
N LYS A 301 -2.61 -4.11 -4.24
CA LYS A 301 -3.73 -3.42 -4.89
C LYS A 301 -4.18 -2.20 -4.08
N LEU A 302 -4.34 -2.34 -2.77
CA LEU A 302 -4.68 -1.22 -1.86
C LEU A 302 -3.68 -0.08 -2.00
N THR A 303 -2.37 -0.39 -2.03
CA THR A 303 -1.31 0.62 -2.16
C THR A 303 -1.50 1.46 -3.42
N LEU A 304 -1.73 0.81 -4.56
CA LEU A 304 -1.98 1.51 -5.83
C LEU A 304 -3.29 2.30 -5.82
N GLN A 305 -4.35 1.77 -5.20
CA GLN A 305 -5.64 2.46 -5.09
C GLN A 305 -5.53 3.74 -4.27
N VAL A 306 -4.83 3.71 -3.12
CA VAL A 306 -4.62 4.85 -2.25
C VAL A 306 -3.76 5.93 -2.95
N LEU A 307 -2.69 5.52 -3.65
CA LEU A 307 -1.87 6.46 -4.44
C LEU A 307 -2.66 7.10 -5.58
N SER A 308 -3.44 6.29 -6.31
CA SER A 308 -4.32 6.78 -7.39
C SER A 308 -5.36 7.77 -6.85
N ARG A 309 -5.97 7.47 -5.70
CA ARG A 309 -6.94 8.35 -5.05
C ARG A 309 -6.34 9.71 -4.66
N MET A 310 -5.12 9.71 -4.12
CA MET A 310 -4.38 10.95 -3.82
C MET A 310 -4.06 11.73 -5.10
N SER A 311 -3.59 11.06 -6.16
CA SER A 311 -3.30 11.71 -7.45
C SER A 311 -4.55 12.34 -8.05
N GLN A 312 -5.69 11.65 -8.02
CA GLN A 312 -6.96 12.20 -8.49
C GLN A 312 -7.41 13.40 -7.67
N TRP A 313 -7.28 13.35 -6.34
CA TRP A 313 -7.60 14.48 -5.48
C TRP A 313 -6.69 15.69 -5.76
N LEU A 314 -5.40 15.47 -6.02
CA LEU A 314 -4.48 16.54 -6.41
C LEU A 314 -4.88 17.19 -7.74
N LYS A 315 -5.33 16.40 -8.72
CA LYS A 315 -5.87 16.91 -10.00
C LYS A 315 -7.12 17.74 -9.80
N GLU A 316 -8.08 17.22 -9.03
CA GLU A 316 -9.32 17.93 -8.71
C GLU A 316 -9.05 19.27 -8.02
N ILE A 317 -8.03 19.30 -7.15
CA ILE A 317 -7.59 20.54 -6.51
C ILE A 317 -6.89 21.45 -7.50
N SER A 318 -5.91 20.96 -8.26
CA SER A 318 -5.11 21.79 -9.17
C SER A 318 -5.96 22.45 -10.26
N GLU A 319 -7.00 21.76 -10.75
CA GLU A 319 -7.99 22.30 -11.70
C GLU A 319 -8.98 23.27 -11.03
N GLY A 320 -9.26 23.09 -9.73
CA GLY A 320 -10.21 23.88 -8.95
C GLY A 320 -9.61 25.04 -8.14
N VAL A 321 -8.28 25.23 -8.13
CA VAL A 321 -7.64 26.27 -7.33
C VAL A 321 -7.95 27.66 -7.90
N THR A 322 -8.80 28.42 -7.22
CA THR A 322 -8.76 29.89 -7.26
C THR A 322 -7.97 30.37 -6.04
N ILE A 323 -6.69 30.74 -6.22
CA ILE A 323 -5.86 31.25 -5.12
C ILE A 323 -6.45 32.58 -4.65
N LYS A 324 -6.99 32.61 -3.43
CA LYS A 324 -7.52 33.86 -2.86
C LYS A 324 -6.39 34.76 -2.41
N THR A 325 -6.39 36.00 -2.88
CA THR A 325 -5.63 37.09 -2.27
C THR A 325 -6.21 37.40 -0.88
N PRO A 326 -5.38 37.71 0.12
CA PRO A 326 -5.88 38.12 1.42
C PRO A 326 -6.58 39.48 1.31
N GLU A 327 -7.91 39.51 1.49
CA GLU A 327 -8.65 40.77 1.66
C GLU A 327 -8.09 41.53 2.87
N ARG A 328 -7.55 42.72 2.62
CA ARG A 328 -7.05 43.65 3.64
C ARG A 328 -8.25 44.16 4.44
N VAL A 329 -8.47 43.56 5.61
CA VAL A 329 -9.56 43.91 6.55
C VAL A 329 -9.49 45.40 6.92
N MET A 330 -10.48 46.17 6.48
CA MET A 330 -10.85 47.42 7.13
C MET A 330 -12.06 47.17 8.05
N THR A 331 -11.81 47.42 9.33
CA THR A 331 -12.71 47.29 10.47
C THR A 331 -13.96 48.16 10.38
N LYS A 332 -15.11 47.59 10.82
CA LYS A 332 -16.24 48.18 11.59
C LYS A 332 -17.38 47.15 11.55
N SER A 333 -18.19 46.86 12.56
CA SER A 333 -18.27 47.08 14.00
C SER A 333 -19.47 46.24 14.49
N VAL A 334 -19.34 45.55 15.64
CA VAL A 334 -20.36 45.24 16.68
C VAL A 334 -21.81 44.97 16.22
N SER A 335 -22.39 43.77 16.42
CA SER A 335 -23.11 43.41 17.67
C SER A 335 -23.45 41.89 17.74
N THR A 336 -23.39 41.32 18.94
CA THR A 336 -23.82 39.96 19.37
C THR A 336 -25.27 39.99 19.93
N PRO A 337 -25.82 38.91 20.53
CA PRO A 337 -26.07 37.54 20.03
C PRO A 337 -27.56 37.13 20.23
N SER A 338 -28.03 36.01 19.69
CA SER A 338 -29.23 35.32 20.22
C SER A 338 -29.22 33.81 19.94
N LEU A 339 -29.59 33.07 20.98
CA LEU A 339 -29.50 31.63 21.18
C LEU A 339 -30.91 31.03 21.22
N SER A 340 -31.22 30.06 20.34
CA SER A 340 -32.24 29.01 20.50
C SER A 340 -32.35 28.22 19.18
N SER A 341 -31.72 27.06 19.03
CA SER A 341 -32.18 25.73 19.46
C SER A 341 -33.33 25.14 18.64
N LEU A 342 -32.98 24.06 17.94
CA LEU A 342 -33.73 22.80 17.79
C LEU A 342 -34.79 22.67 16.68
N THR A 343 -34.44 21.73 15.78
CA THR A 343 -35.26 20.74 15.08
C THR A 343 -35.89 21.09 13.73
N SER A 344 -35.60 20.19 12.78
CA SER A 344 -36.46 19.68 11.71
C SER A 344 -36.34 20.28 10.31
N HIS A 345 -35.65 19.51 9.47
CA HIS A 345 -35.94 19.20 8.07
C HIS A 345 -36.10 20.32 7.04
N GLY A 346 -35.20 20.30 6.07
CA GLY A 346 -35.51 20.68 4.68
C GLY A 346 -34.64 21.80 4.15
N HIS A 347 -33.89 21.47 3.09
CA HIS A 347 -33.23 22.39 2.17
C HIS A 347 -31.97 23.10 2.70
N THR A 348 -30.84 22.40 2.63
CA THR A 348 -29.55 23.09 2.49
C THR A 348 -29.51 23.77 1.13
N SER A 349 -29.82 25.06 1.15
CA SER A 349 -29.38 26.04 0.16
C SER A 349 -27.93 25.78 -0.22
N HIS A 350 -27.66 25.66 -1.52
CA HIS A 350 -26.33 25.72 -2.09
C HIS A 350 -25.66 27.05 -1.71
N GLN A 351 -25.00 27.10 -0.55
CA GLN A 351 -23.83 27.95 -0.40
C GLN A 351 -22.75 27.24 -1.21
N SER A 352 -22.35 27.86 -2.32
CA SER A 352 -21.16 27.50 -3.08
C SER A 352 -19.97 27.43 -2.13
N GLN A 353 -19.68 26.23 -1.64
CA GLN A 353 -18.52 25.98 -0.79
C GLN A 353 -17.29 26.40 -1.56
N ASP A 354 -16.54 27.23 -0.90
CA ASP A 354 -15.45 28.02 -1.44
C ASP A 354 -14.18 27.14 -1.54
N ARG A 355 -14.11 26.28 -2.58
CA ARG A 355 -13.13 25.17 -2.74
C ARG A 355 -11.69 25.60 -3.11
N GLY A 356 -11.32 26.87 -2.97
CA GLY A 356 -9.97 27.34 -3.33
C GLY A 356 -8.95 27.20 -2.19
N LEU A 357 -7.78 26.63 -2.48
CA LEU A 357 -6.62 26.65 -1.57
C LEU A 357 -5.96 28.04 -1.53
N LYS A 358 -5.40 28.40 -0.37
CA LYS A 358 -4.56 29.60 -0.23
C LYS A 358 -3.15 29.34 -0.79
N LEU A 359 -2.44 30.40 -1.19
CA LEU A 359 -1.08 30.31 -1.76
C LEU A 359 -0.13 29.49 -0.87
N ASN A 360 -0.11 29.81 0.43
CA ASN A 360 0.72 29.10 1.40
C ASN A 360 0.40 27.60 1.44
N GLN A 361 -0.87 27.23 1.32
CA GLN A 361 -1.28 25.82 1.31
C GLN A 361 -0.78 25.08 0.07
N VAL A 362 -0.81 25.72 -1.10
CA VAL A 362 -0.27 25.16 -2.34
C VAL A 362 1.24 24.90 -2.21
N VAL A 363 1.98 25.87 -1.66
CA VAL A 363 3.44 25.75 -1.47
C VAL A 363 3.81 24.64 -0.49
N TYR A 364 3.18 24.62 0.69
CA TYR A 364 3.44 23.57 1.67
C TYR A 364 2.99 22.19 1.20
N LEU A 365 1.98 22.10 0.32
CA LEU A 365 1.53 20.82 -0.24
C LEU A 365 2.55 20.30 -1.24
N ALA A 366 3.15 21.17 -2.05
CA ALA A 366 4.25 20.79 -2.91
C ALA A 366 5.50 20.35 -2.12
N ALA A 367 5.77 21.00 -0.97
CA ALA A 367 6.81 20.57 -0.05
C ALA A 367 6.53 19.17 0.53
N ASP A 368 5.29 18.90 0.92
CA ASP A 368 4.86 17.56 1.35
C ASP A 368 5.05 16.53 0.23
N LEU A 369 4.69 16.87 -1.01
CA LEU A 369 4.86 15.94 -2.13
C LEU A 369 6.33 15.54 -2.32
N ILE A 370 7.29 16.44 -2.09
CA ILE A 370 8.74 16.11 -2.14
C ILE A 370 9.10 15.07 -1.09
N LYS A 371 8.62 15.25 0.15
CA LYS A 371 8.86 14.29 1.24
C LYS A 371 8.14 12.97 0.99
N LEU A 372 6.95 13.01 0.41
CA LEU A 372 6.18 11.82 0.03
C LEU A 372 6.91 10.99 -1.02
N GLU A 373 7.51 11.60 -2.05
CA GLU A 373 8.31 10.87 -3.04
C GLU A 373 9.45 10.09 -2.37
N GLN A 374 10.19 10.75 -1.48
CA GLN A 374 11.27 10.10 -0.74
C GLN A 374 10.75 8.95 0.11
N PHE A 375 9.69 9.18 0.90
CA PHE A 375 9.06 8.14 1.71
C PHE A 375 8.58 6.94 0.88
N LEU A 376 7.92 7.19 -0.25
CA LEU A 376 7.37 6.13 -1.10
C LEU A 376 8.49 5.28 -1.73
N MET A 377 9.54 5.93 -2.24
CA MET A 377 10.63 5.23 -2.93
C MET A 377 11.60 4.54 -1.96
N GLU A 378 12.01 5.21 -0.89
CA GLU A 378 13.03 4.71 0.05
C GLU A 378 12.40 3.87 1.16
N ASN A 379 11.35 4.36 1.81
CA ASN A 379 10.81 3.69 2.99
C ASN A 379 9.77 2.63 2.63
N LEU A 380 8.84 2.93 1.72
CA LEU A 380 7.77 1.99 1.40
C LEU A 380 8.24 0.91 0.43
N LEU A 381 8.71 1.29 -0.77
CA LEU A 381 9.12 0.31 -1.78
C LEU A 381 10.30 -0.54 -1.29
N VAL A 382 11.42 0.11 -0.93
CA VAL A 382 12.66 -0.61 -0.61
C VAL A 382 12.60 -1.29 0.75
N ASN A 383 12.11 -0.63 1.80
CA ASN A 383 12.16 -1.20 3.15
C ASN A 383 10.93 -2.03 3.54
N ALA A 384 9.75 -1.81 2.94
CA ALA A 384 8.52 -2.50 3.34
C ALA A 384 8.02 -3.53 2.31
N ILE A 385 7.98 -3.19 1.02
CA ILE A 385 7.39 -4.02 -0.04
C ILE A 385 8.40 -5.05 -0.57
N VAL A 386 9.58 -4.62 -1.02
CA VAL A 386 10.59 -5.49 -1.64
C VAL A 386 11.00 -6.68 -0.74
N PRO A 387 11.22 -6.52 0.58
CA PRO A 387 11.58 -7.65 1.45
C PRO A 387 10.49 -8.73 1.53
N LYS A 388 9.22 -8.36 1.40
CA LYS A 388 8.09 -9.31 1.43
C LYS A 388 7.92 -10.09 0.13
N LEU A 389 8.57 -9.66 -0.95
CA LEU A 389 8.59 -10.35 -2.24
C LEU A 389 9.70 -11.41 -2.33
N GLN A 390 10.46 -11.63 -1.25
CA GLN A 390 11.48 -12.68 -1.20
C GLN A 390 10.86 -14.06 -1.51
N GLY A 391 11.46 -14.76 -2.48
CA GLY A 391 10.99 -16.05 -2.98
C GLY A 391 10.20 -15.98 -4.29
N HIS A 392 9.82 -14.79 -4.77
CA HIS A 392 9.27 -14.61 -6.11
C HIS A 392 10.38 -14.47 -7.18
N PRO A 393 10.08 -14.78 -8.46
CA PRO A 393 11.01 -14.55 -9.55
C PRO A 393 11.47 -13.08 -9.63
N GLU A 394 12.75 -12.86 -9.92
CA GLU A 394 13.33 -11.52 -10.02
C GLU A 394 12.59 -10.64 -11.05
N SER A 395 12.13 -11.24 -12.16
CA SER A 395 11.30 -10.55 -13.15
C SER A 395 10.01 -9.98 -12.58
N THR A 396 9.35 -10.69 -11.66
CA THR A 396 8.14 -10.20 -10.98
C THR A 396 8.45 -9.02 -10.07
N VAL A 397 9.56 -9.09 -9.33
CA VAL A 397 10.01 -8.01 -8.44
C VAL A 397 10.32 -6.74 -9.24
N GLU A 398 10.99 -6.87 -10.39
CA GLU A 398 11.28 -5.74 -11.26
C GLU A 398 10.02 -5.12 -11.86
N VAL A 399 9.04 -5.92 -12.28
CA VAL A 399 7.74 -5.39 -12.72
C VAL A 399 7.07 -4.59 -11.61
N ILE A 400 7.05 -5.09 -10.37
CA ILE A 400 6.46 -4.37 -9.24
C ILE A 400 7.17 -3.04 -8.98
N LYS A 401 8.51 -3.00 -9.02
CA LYS A 401 9.28 -1.75 -8.86
C LYS A 401 8.94 -0.74 -9.96
N VAL A 402 8.87 -1.18 -11.21
CA VAL A 402 8.55 -0.32 -12.36
C VAL A 402 7.12 0.23 -12.25
N GLU A 403 6.14 -0.62 -11.94
CA GLU A 403 4.75 -0.18 -11.80
C GLU A 403 4.55 0.72 -10.57
N PHE A 404 5.23 0.43 -9.46
CA PHE A 404 5.23 1.32 -8.30
C PHE A 404 5.79 2.70 -8.67
N LYS A 405 6.95 2.73 -9.35
CA LYS A 405 7.56 3.98 -9.78
C LYS A 405 6.62 4.77 -10.69
N LYS A 406 5.92 4.13 -11.64
CA LYS A 406 4.92 4.80 -12.48
C LYS A 406 3.80 5.44 -11.66
N ALA A 407 3.29 4.74 -10.65
CA ALA A 407 2.25 5.28 -9.77
C ALA A 407 2.74 6.49 -8.96
N VAL A 408 3.99 6.44 -8.48
CA VAL A 408 4.66 7.54 -7.78
C VAL A 408 4.89 8.73 -8.72
N ASP A 409 5.42 8.49 -9.93
CA ASP A 409 5.65 9.51 -10.94
C ASP A 409 4.33 10.21 -11.34
N ALA A 410 3.23 9.46 -11.44
CA ALA A 410 1.89 10.02 -11.71
C ALA A 410 1.35 10.90 -10.55
N LEU A 411 1.65 10.55 -9.31
CA LEU A 411 1.32 11.39 -8.15
C LEU A 411 2.15 12.69 -8.16
N ILE A 412 3.42 12.59 -8.52
CA ILE A 412 4.38 13.70 -8.50
C ILE A 412 4.20 14.64 -9.68
N ALA A 413 3.71 14.16 -10.82
CA ALA A 413 3.44 14.97 -12.01
C ALA A 413 2.58 16.20 -11.68
N GLU A 414 1.66 16.09 -10.72
CA GLU A 414 0.79 17.18 -10.26
C GLU A 414 1.52 18.33 -9.57
N ARG A 415 2.80 18.16 -9.17
CA ARG A 415 3.62 19.27 -8.68
C ARG A 415 3.76 20.38 -9.73
N SER A 416 3.79 20.02 -11.01
CA SER A 416 3.86 21.00 -12.10
C SER A 416 2.59 21.85 -12.16
N SER A 417 1.41 21.23 -12.02
CA SER A 417 0.11 21.92 -11.94
C SER A 417 0.04 22.89 -10.75
N LEU A 418 0.57 22.49 -9.59
CA LEU A 418 0.67 23.36 -8.41
C LEU A 418 1.64 24.54 -8.67
N ALA A 419 2.78 24.29 -9.30
CA ALA A 419 3.73 25.32 -9.69
C ALA A 419 3.12 26.34 -10.66
N THR A 420 2.39 25.87 -11.68
CA THR A 420 1.64 26.73 -12.61
C THR A 420 0.62 27.59 -11.89
N SER A 421 -0.09 27.05 -10.90
CA SER A 421 -1.04 27.80 -10.09
C SER A 421 -0.37 28.94 -9.30
N VAL A 422 0.79 28.67 -8.70
CA VAL A 422 1.60 29.70 -8.03
C VAL A 422 2.10 30.75 -9.01
N CYS A 423 2.64 30.34 -10.15
CA CYS A 423 3.08 31.23 -11.22
C CYS A 423 1.97 32.19 -11.66
N ASN A 424 0.77 31.67 -11.92
CA ASN A 424 -0.38 32.48 -12.33
C ASN A 424 -0.80 33.49 -11.26
N HIS A 425 -0.73 33.10 -9.98
CA HIS A 425 -1.02 34.02 -8.87
C HIS A 425 0.02 35.13 -8.75
N LEU A 426 1.30 34.79 -8.80
CA LEU A 426 2.38 35.78 -8.78
C LEU A 426 2.28 36.75 -9.97
N ARG A 427 2.01 36.22 -11.17
CA ARG A 427 1.77 37.02 -12.38
C ARG A 427 0.60 37.99 -12.19
N ALA A 428 -0.52 37.54 -11.62
CA ALA A 428 -1.68 38.40 -11.37
C ALA A 428 -1.39 39.52 -10.36
N GLU A 429 -0.66 39.23 -9.28
CA GLU A 429 -0.26 40.24 -8.29
C GLU A 429 0.73 41.26 -8.87
N CYS A 430 1.74 40.81 -9.62
CA CYS A 430 2.70 41.70 -10.28
C CYS A 430 2.01 42.53 -11.38
N GLY A 431 1.20 41.88 -12.22
CA GLY A 431 0.45 42.49 -13.33
C GLY A 431 -0.50 43.60 -12.89
N ALA A 432 -1.06 43.51 -11.68
CA ALA A 432 -1.90 44.56 -11.09
C ALA A 432 -1.17 45.91 -10.93
N HIS A 433 0.16 45.92 -10.97
CA HIS A 433 0.99 47.13 -10.93
C HIS A 433 1.42 47.62 -12.33
N ILE A 434 1.43 46.77 -13.35
CA ILE A 434 1.81 47.16 -14.74
C ILE A 434 0.89 48.26 -15.29
N ARG A 435 -0.40 48.25 -14.92
CA ARG A 435 -1.37 49.29 -15.34
C ARG A 435 -0.92 50.73 -15.05
N PHE A 436 -0.08 50.94 -14.03
CA PHE A 436 0.42 52.27 -13.67
C PHE A 436 1.39 52.86 -14.71
N VAL A 437 1.94 52.04 -15.61
CA VAL A 437 2.74 52.51 -16.76
C VAL A 437 1.92 53.46 -17.63
N SER A 438 0.64 53.15 -17.83
CA SER A 438 -0.28 53.97 -18.64
C SER A 438 -0.59 55.35 -18.05
N ASP A 439 -0.33 55.57 -16.75
CA ASP A 439 -0.55 56.83 -16.07
C ASP A 439 0.64 57.81 -16.21
N ILE A 440 1.82 57.32 -16.62
CA ILE A 440 3.04 58.14 -16.76
C ILE A 440 2.85 59.36 -17.65
N PRO A 441 2.20 59.29 -18.83
CA PRO A 441 1.96 60.48 -19.65
C PRO A 441 1.16 61.56 -18.94
N ARG A 442 0.18 61.19 -18.09
CA ARG A 442 -0.66 62.13 -17.34
C ARG A 442 0.14 62.86 -16.26
N LEU A 443 1.19 62.22 -15.75
CA LEU A 443 2.04 62.76 -14.70
C LEU A 443 2.99 63.86 -15.17
N PHE A 444 3.27 63.97 -16.47
CA PHE A 444 4.19 64.97 -17.03
C PHE A 444 3.49 65.97 -17.96
N ARG A 445 2.50 65.55 -18.75
CA ARG A 445 1.81 66.44 -19.70
C ARG A 445 1.14 67.61 -18.99
N ARG A 446 1.54 68.84 -19.34
CA ARG A 446 0.96 70.10 -18.80
C ARG A 446 1.07 70.22 -17.27
N THR A 447 1.94 69.42 -16.67
CA THR A 447 2.32 69.56 -15.28
C THR A 447 3.70 70.18 -15.29
N ASN A 448 3.92 71.29 -14.59
CA ASN A 448 5.21 71.99 -14.60
C ASN A 448 6.28 71.23 -13.79
N ARG A 449 6.24 69.88 -13.82
CA ARG A 449 7.15 68.99 -13.10
C ARG A 449 8.55 69.06 -13.69
N GLU A 450 9.52 68.93 -12.79
CA GLU A 450 10.93 68.84 -13.12
C GLU A 450 11.27 67.56 -13.90
N VAL A 451 12.46 67.53 -14.49
CA VAL A 451 12.98 66.36 -15.21
C VAL A 451 13.15 65.22 -14.21
N PRO A 452 12.61 64.02 -14.49
CA PRO A 452 12.67 62.92 -13.55
C PRO A 452 14.10 62.41 -13.31
N SER A 453 14.41 62.18 -12.03
CA SER A 453 15.73 61.72 -11.54
C SER A 453 15.64 60.45 -10.67
N LYS A 454 14.42 59.97 -10.37
CA LYS A 454 14.16 58.78 -9.56
C LYS A 454 13.20 57.84 -10.29
N PRO A 455 13.29 56.52 -10.07
CA PRO A 455 12.33 55.58 -10.61
C PRO A 455 10.96 55.78 -9.96
N SER A 456 9.92 55.38 -10.69
CA SER A 456 8.54 55.39 -10.20
C SER A 456 8.35 54.34 -9.11
N ALA A 457 7.56 54.68 -8.09
CA ALA A 457 7.31 53.79 -6.96
C ALA A 457 6.62 52.47 -7.35
N TYR A 458 5.87 52.44 -8.47
CA TYR A 458 5.17 51.23 -8.91
C TYR A 458 6.14 50.11 -9.31
N VAL A 459 7.37 50.41 -9.74
CA VAL A 459 8.38 49.40 -10.12
C VAL A 459 8.73 48.52 -8.92
N ALA A 460 8.99 49.15 -7.77
CA ALA A 460 9.24 48.43 -6.52
C ALA A 460 8.00 47.66 -6.04
N MET A 461 6.80 48.23 -6.20
CA MET A 461 5.55 47.55 -5.84
C MET A 461 5.26 46.34 -6.73
N MET A 462 5.61 46.41 -8.01
CA MET A 462 5.41 45.36 -9.01
C MET A 462 6.29 44.13 -8.72
N LEU A 463 7.52 44.34 -8.27
CA LEU A 463 8.46 43.25 -7.97
C LEU A 463 8.35 42.72 -6.53
N LYS A 464 7.69 43.45 -5.64
CA LYS A 464 7.52 43.09 -4.23
C LYS A 464 6.89 41.70 -4.01
N PRO A 465 5.82 41.28 -4.72
CA PRO A 465 5.26 39.94 -4.56
C PRO A 465 6.28 38.82 -4.82
N LEU A 466 7.17 38.99 -5.81
CA LEU A 466 8.21 38.02 -6.14
C LEU A 466 9.25 37.94 -5.02
N SER A 467 9.71 39.09 -4.52
CA SER A 467 10.68 39.17 -3.43
C SER A 467 10.13 38.61 -2.11
N ASP A 468 8.89 38.97 -1.74
CA ASP A 468 8.23 38.47 -0.54
C ASP A 468 8.05 36.93 -0.64
N PHE A 469 7.66 36.42 -1.82
CA PHE A 469 7.53 34.98 -2.05
C PHE A 469 8.88 34.24 -1.96
N GLN A 470 9.97 34.81 -2.47
CA GLN A 470 11.31 34.22 -2.30
C GLN A 470 11.68 34.12 -0.83
N GLN A 471 11.53 35.23 -0.09
CA GLN A 471 11.89 35.30 1.33
C GLN A 471 11.09 34.30 2.18
N ASP A 472 9.80 34.17 1.91
CA ASP A 472 8.89 33.36 2.73
C ASP A 472 9.08 31.84 2.51
N TYR A 473 9.48 31.41 1.30
CA TYR A 473 9.45 29.99 0.92
C TYR A 473 10.79 29.39 0.48
N GLU A 474 11.89 30.15 0.47
CA GLU A 474 13.23 29.62 0.13
C GLU A 474 13.65 28.45 1.03
N SER A 475 13.39 28.54 2.34
CA SER A 475 13.71 27.48 3.29
C SER A 475 12.87 26.21 3.11
N VAL A 476 11.70 26.32 2.49
CA VAL A 476 10.71 25.24 2.33
C VAL A 476 10.95 24.46 1.03
N LEU A 477 11.09 25.16 -0.10
CA LEU A 477 11.25 24.54 -1.42
C LEU A 477 12.71 24.35 -1.84
N GLY A 478 13.61 25.17 -1.29
CA GLY A 478 14.99 25.30 -1.71
C GLY A 478 15.15 26.23 -2.92
N LYS A 479 16.28 26.95 -2.96
CA LYS A 479 16.55 28.02 -3.94
C LYS A 479 16.33 27.62 -5.41
N LYS A 480 16.78 26.43 -5.82
CA LYS A 480 16.65 25.96 -7.21
C LYS A 480 15.18 25.85 -7.64
N ARG A 481 14.37 25.10 -6.90
CA ARG A 481 12.95 24.88 -7.23
C ARG A 481 12.13 26.16 -7.14
N LEU A 482 12.44 27.00 -6.16
CA LEU A 482 11.82 28.31 -6.04
C LEU A 482 12.08 29.17 -7.29
N SER A 483 13.32 29.15 -7.79
CA SER A 483 13.67 29.80 -9.06
C SER A 483 12.88 29.22 -10.24
N ASP A 484 12.80 27.89 -10.35
CA ASP A 484 12.05 27.22 -11.41
C ASP A 484 10.56 27.58 -11.41
N TRP A 485 9.98 27.89 -10.24
CA TRP A 485 8.57 28.29 -10.11
C TRP A 485 8.33 29.76 -10.46
N ILE A 486 9.31 30.62 -10.21
CA ILE A 486 9.19 32.06 -10.41
C ILE A 486 9.57 32.44 -11.85
N ALA A 487 10.55 31.78 -12.47
CA ALA A 487 11.06 32.13 -13.80
C ALA A 487 9.94 32.29 -14.85
N PRO A 488 8.94 31.37 -14.98
CA PRO A 488 7.85 31.55 -15.94
C PRO A 488 6.98 32.78 -15.66
N ALA A 489 6.83 33.16 -14.39
CA ALA A 489 6.09 34.37 -14.01
C ALA A 489 6.88 35.63 -14.36
N VAL A 490 8.21 35.60 -14.22
CA VAL A 490 9.12 36.69 -14.61
C VAL A 490 9.11 36.87 -16.12
N ASP A 491 9.23 35.79 -16.90
CA ASP A 491 9.18 35.84 -18.36
C ASP A 491 7.89 36.51 -18.84
N CYS A 492 6.74 36.08 -18.31
CA CYS A 492 5.45 36.70 -18.61
C CYS A 492 5.39 38.17 -18.18
N LEU A 493 5.93 38.50 -17.00
CA LEU A 493 5.96 39.87 -16.47
C LEU A 493 6.81 40.79 -17.36
N VAL A 494 7.95 40.31 -17.87
CA VAL A 494 8.82 41.05 -18.79
C VAL A 494 8.11 41.34 -20.10
N GLU A 495 7.42 40.35 -20.68
CA GLU A 495 6.64 40.52 -21.92
C GLU A 495 5.49 41.52 -21.75
N GLU A 496 4.71 41.40 -20.65
CA GLU A 496 3.60 42.31 -20.35
C GLU A 496 4.08 43.75 -20.11
N TYR A 497 5.17 43.91 -19.35
CA TYR A 497 5.75 45.21 -19.06
C TYR A 497 6.33 45.88 -20.32
N SER A 498 7.03 45.11 -21.16
CA SER A 498 7.54 45.58 -22.46
C SER A 498 6.41 46.05 -23.38
N THR A 499 5.31 45.28 -23.43
CA THR A 499 4.12 45.64 -24.22
C THR A 499 3.49 46.94 -23.71
N ALA A 500 3.29 47.08 -22.40
CA ALA A 500 2.72 48.28 -21.80
C ALA A 500 3.56 49.54 -22.05
N ILE A 501 4.90 49.43 -21.96
CA ILE A 501 5.82 50.53 -22.30
C ILE A 501 5.68 50.88 -23.78
N SER A 502 5.66 49.88 -24.66
CA SER A 502 5.58 50.07 -26.11
C SER A 502 4.29 50.78 -26.53
N GLU A 503 3.15 50.42 -25.93
CA GLU A 503 1.88 51.10 -26.15
C GLU A 503 1.93 52.58 -25.74
N VAL A 504 2.52 52.88 -24.58
CA VAL A 504 2.69 54.25 -24.09
C VAL A 504 3.62 55.06 -25.00
N LEU A 505 4.77 54.51 -25.38
CA LEU A 505 5.73 55.17 -26.28
C LEU A 505 5.13 55.43 -27.66
N THR A 506 4.40 54.47 -28.22
CA THR A 506 3.68 54.63 -29.49
C THR A 506 2.61 55.73 -29.38
N GLY A 507 1.89 55.78 -28.26
CA GLY A 507 0.91 56.84 -27.98
C GLY A 507 1.54 58.22 -27.85
N VAL A 508 2.72 58.32 -27.21
CA VAL A 508 3.51 59.56 -27.12
C VAL A 508 3.98 59.99 -28.51
N GLN A 509 4.56 59.10 -29.31
CA GLN A 509 5.04 59.41 -30.66
C GLN A 509 3.91 59.88 -31.59
N LYS A 510 2.77 59.20 -31.63
CA LYS A 510 1.62 59.64 -32.43
C LYS A 510 1.13 61.04 -32.04
N MET A 511 1.15 61.35 -30.75
CA MET A 511 0.76 62.67 -30.27
C MET A 511 1.81 63.74 -30.62
N GLU A 512 3.10 63.41 -30.51
CA GLU A 512 4.21 64.27 -30.92
C GLU A 512 4.13 64.61 -32.42
N GLU A 513 3.90 63.60 -33.28
CA GLU A 513 3.72 63.78 -34.72
C GLU A 513 2.48 64.63 -35.06
N SER A 514 1.37 64.41 -34.35
CA SER A 514 0.15 65.23 -34.48
C SER A 514 0.44 66.70 -34.13
N LEU A 515 1.14 66.96 -33.02
CA LEU A 515 1.55 68.30 -32.60
C LEU A 515 2.53 68.95 -33.59
N ARG A 516 3.48 68.18 -34.14
CA ARG A 516 4.42 68.65 -35.18
C ARG A 516 3.68 69.03 -36.46
N ARG A 517 2.69 68.23 -36.91
CA ARG A 517 1.84 68.56 -38.07
C ARG A 517 1.01 69.82 -37.81
N LEU A 518 0.41 69.93 -36.62
CA LEU A 518 -0.36 71.12 -36.21
C LEU A 518 0.50 72.39 -36.15
N LYS A 519 1.73 72.30 -35.62
CA LYS A 519 2.71 73.40 -35.66
C LYS A 519 3.06 73.77 -37.10
N LYS A 520 3.41 72.82 -37.96
CA LYS A 520 3.70 73.09 -39.39
C LYS A 520 2.55 73.81 -40.11
N VAL A 521 1.29 73.41 -39.88
CA VAL A 521 0.12 74.09 -40.47
C VAL A 521 -0.05 75.52 -39.92
N ARG A 522 0.23 75.72 -38.63
CA ARG A 522 0.15 77.04 -37.99
C ARG A 522 1.28 77.97 -38.38
N ASP A 523 2.48 77.43 -38.60
CA ASP A 523 3.68 78.16 -39.02
C ASP A 523 3.61 78.58 -40.51
N ILE A 524 2.81 77.89 -41.34
CA ILE A 524 2.48 78.35 -42.71
C ILE A 524 1.58 79.61 -42.70
N SER A 525 0.95 79.93 -41.55
CA SER A 525 -0.04 81.00 -41.43
C SER A 525 0.42 82.24 -40.65
N LYS A 526 1.64 82.26 -40.09
CA LYS A 526 2.20 83.43 -39.40
C LYS A 526 3.71 83.51 -39.56
N ASP A 527 4.18 84.71 -39.90
CA ASP A 527 5.58 85.07 -39.97
C ASP A 527 6.28 84.90 -38.61
N LYS A 528 7.57 84.58 -38.67
CA LYS A 528 8.45 84.23 -37.56
C LYS A 528 8.40 85.27 -36.44
N ASP A 529 8.13 84.81 -35.21
CA ASP A 529 8.86 85.22 -34.01
C ASP A 529 8.38 84.42 -32.78
N SER A 530 9.27 83.56 -32.26
CA SER A 530 9.46 83.24 -30.83
C SER A 530 10.40 82.05 -30.67
N GLU A 531 11.68 82.32 -30.46
CA GLU A 531 12.56 81.41 -29.72
C GLU A 531 12.05 81.33 -28.28
N GLY A 532 11.65 80.14 -27.83
CA GLY A 532 11.15 79.95 -26.47
C GLY A 532 11.13 78.49 -26.03
N SER A 533 11.91 78.22 -24.96
CA SER A 533 12.12 76.97 -24.22
C SER A 533 13.26 76.06 -24.71
N LYS A 534 14.48 76.31 -24.21
CA LYS A 534 15.62 75.36 -24.13
C LYS A 534 15.43 74.30 -23.03
N GLY A 535 14.18 73.95 -22.69
CA GLY A 535 13.85 72.90 -21.72
C GLY A 535 13.42 71.61 -22.42
N PRO A 536 13.69 70.43 -21.85
CA PRO A 536 13.18 69.17 -22.39
C PRO A 536 11.66 69.18 -22.47
N SER A 537 11.12 68.66 -23.58
CA SER A 537 9.68 68.55 -23.83
C SER A 537 9.02 67.66 -22.77
N ASP A 538 7.71 67.83 -22.55
CA ASP A 538 6.94 66.90 -21.72
C ASP A 538 7.09 65.45 -22.22
N ASP A 539 7.19 65.26 -23.55
CA ASP A 539 7.43 63.96 -24.18
C ASP A 539 8.85 63.42 -23.90
N ASP A 540 9.87 64.29 -23.80
CA ASP A 540 11.24 63.91 -23.42
C ASP A 540 11.31 63.48 -21.95
N LYS A 541 10.56 64.17 -21.07
CA LYS A 541 10.44 63.79 -19.64
C LYS A 541 9.75 62.44 -19.48
N ILE A 542 8.72 62.15 -20.28
CA ILE A 542 8.04 60.84 -20.28
C ILE A 542 9.01 59.73 -20.71
N ARG A 543 9.72 59.90 -21.83
CA ARG A 543 10.73 58.93 -22.29
C ARG A 543 11.82 58.73 -21.22
N LYS A 544 12.25 59.81 -20.56
CA LYS A 544 13.25 59.73 -19.48
C LYS A 544 12.77 58.97 -18.25
N GLN A 545 11.52 59.16 -17.82
CA GLN A 545 10.95 58.40 -16.70
C GLN A 545 10.87 56.91 -17.04
N LEU A 546 10.35 56.56 -18.22
CA LEU A 546 10.25 55.16 -18.66
C LEU A 546 11.64 54.50 -18.75
N GLN A 547 12.66 55.23 -19.20
CA GLN A 547 14.04 54.75 -19.20
C GLN A 547 14.55 54.43 -17.79
N LEU A 548 14.32 55.33 -16.82
CA LEU A 548 14.73 55.11 -15.42
C LEU A 548 13.99 53.93 -14.80
N ASP A 549 12.67 53.82 -15.03
CA ASP A 549 11.84 52.73 -14.51
C ASP A 549 12.27 51.38 -15.08
N THR A 550 12.59 51.35 -16.38
CA THR A 550 13.06 50.15 -17.09
C THR A 550 14.42 49.67 -16.60
N GLN A 551 15.35 50.61 -16.39
CA GLN A 551 16.69 50.28 -15.88
C GLN A 551 16.60 49.63 -14.50
N VAL A 552 15.83 50.24 -13.59
CA VAL A 552 15.67 49.71 -12.22
C VAL A 552 14.94 48.37 -12.22
N PHE A 553 13.94 48.19 -13.09
CA PHE A 553 13.27 46.90 -13.27
C PHE A 553 14.24 45.78 -13.69
N ALA A 554 15.09 46.04 -14.70
CA ALA A 554 16.06 45.07 -15.18
C ALA A 554 17.14 44.75 -14.14
N GLU A 555 17.64 45.77 -13.41
CA GLU A 555 18.61 45.60 -12.32
C GLU A 555 18.06 44.75 -11.18
N GLU A 556 16.81 44.95 -10.78
CA GLU A 556 16.22 44.20 -9.66
C GLU A 556 15.85 42.75 -10.08
N ILE A 557 15.43 42.52 -11.33
CA ILE A 557 15.27 41.16 -11.87
C ILE A 557 16.61 40.42 -11.91
N GLU A 558 17.68 41.06 -12.42
CA GLU A 558 19.01 40.44 -12.46
C GLU A 558 19.49 40.04 -11.06
N LYS A 559 19.25 40.92 -10.09
CA LYS A 559 19.62 40.67 -8.68
C LYS A 559 18.84 39.50 -8.08
N MET A 560 17.58 39.31 -8.46
CA MET A 560 16.73 38.24 -7.94
C MET A 560 16.92 36.88 -8.65
N PHE A 561 17.28 36.88 -9.95
CA PHE A 561 17.20 35.68 -10.80
C PHE A 561 18.44 35.40 -11.67
N GLY A 562 19.39 36.33 -11.78
CA GLY A 562 20.63 36.17 -12.56
C GLY A 562 20.61 36.86 -13.93
N SER A 563 21.72 36.76 -14.66
CA SER A 563 22.03 37.61 -15.83
C SER A 563 21.35 37.22 -17.16
N GLU A 564 20.80 36.01 -17.29
CA GLU A 564 20.17 35.56 -18.55
C GLU A 564 18.80 36.23 -18.80
N GLU A 565 17.97 36.36 -17.76
CA GLU A 565 16.64 36.99 -17.83
C GLU A 565 16.74 38.51 -18.08
N ARG A 566 17.80 39.13 -17.55
CA ARG A 566 18.18 40.52 -17.85
C ARG A 566 18.36 40.76 -19.35
N PHE A 567 18.96 39.81 -20.07
CA PHE A 567 19.28 40.00 -21.49
C PHE A 567 18.02 40.01 -22.36
N GLN A 568 16.99 39.23 -21.99
CA GLN A 568 15.70 39.22 -22.68
C GLN A 568 14.91 40.50 -22.41
N ALA A 569 14.86 40.95 -21.15
CA ALA A 569 14.26 42.23 -20.78
C ALA A 569 14.97 43.41 -21.45
N GLU A 570 16.30 43.50 -21.35
CA GLU A 570 17.07 44.58 -21.98
C GLU A 570 17.02 44.54 -23.52
N ALA A 571 17.03 43.35 -24.15
CA ALA A 571 16.97 43.24 -25.63
C ALA A 571 15.59 43.65 -26.17
N LEU A 572 14.50 43.24 -25.52
CA LEU A 572 13.14 43.68 -25.86
C LEU A 572 12.97 45.19 -25.66
N LEU A 573 13.57 45.76 -24.62
CA LEU A 573 13.44 47.18 -24.28
C LEU A 573 14.36 48.11 -25.09
N ARG A 574 15.54 47.63 -25.53
CA ARG A 574 16.46 48.39 -26.42
C ARG A 574 15.87 48.63 -27.81
N GLN A 575 15.00 47.77 -28.32
CA GLN A 575 14.31 48.00 -29.60
C GLN A 575 13.42 49.26 -29.58
N PHE A 576 12.93 49.69 -28.41
CA PHE A 576 11.99 50.81 -28.29
C PHE A 576 12.59 52.07 -27.61
N SER A 577 13.80 51.95 -27.03
CA SER A 577 14.57 53.06 -26.45
C SER A 577 15.43 53.82 -27.46
N ALA A 578 15.54 53.37 -28.72
CA ALA A 578 16.34 54.07 -29.73
C ALA A 578 15.71 55.43 -30.06
N PRO A 579 16.48 56.54 -30.04
CA PRO A 579 15.99 57.82 -30.50
C PRO A 579 15.59 57.70 -31.98
N ALA A 580 14.46 58.32 -32.35
CA ALA A 580 14.01 58.45 -33.73
C ALA A 580 14.91 59.41 -34.52
N THR A 581 16.20 59.07 -34.66
CA THR A 581 17.17 59.76 -35.49
C THR A 581 18.30 58.79 -35.83
N THR A 582 18.14 58.06 -36.92
CA THR A 582 19.09 58.06 -38.05
C THR A 582 18.54 57.17 -39.16
N GLU A 583 18.09 57.80 -40.24
CA GLU A 583 18.24 57.20 -41.57
C GLU A 583 19.70 56.76 -41.69
N THR A 584 19.94 55.46 -41.66
CA THR A 584 21.24 54.92 -42.03
C THR A 584 20.99 53.91 -43.12
N SER A 585 21.43 54.31 -44.30
CA SER A 585 21.35 53.62 -45.57
C SER A 585 21.76 52.16 -45.46
N VAL A 586 20.91 51.30 -46.00
CA VAL A 586 21.24 49.94 -46.38
C VAL A 586 22.46 49.98 -47.30
N ILE A 587 23.58 49.41 -46.87
CA ILE A 587 24.63 48.92 -47.76
C ILE A 587 24.73 47.42 -47.48
N PHE A 588 24.36 46.64 -48.49
CA PHE A 588 24.55 45.21 -48.57
C PHE A 588 26.04 44.88 -48.60
N GLU A 589 26.46 43.92 -47.78
CA GLU A 589 27.33 42.80 -48.17
C GLU A 589 27.05 41.58 -47.29
#